data_AF-A0A7C0VT09-F1
#
_entry.id   AF-A0A7C0VT09-F1
#
_cell.length_a   1.000
_cell.length_b   1.000
_cell.length_c   1.000
_cell.angle_alpha   90.00
_cell.angle_beta   90.00
_cell.angle_gamma   90.00
#
_symmetry.space_group_name_H-M   'P 1'
#
loop_
_entity.id
_entity.type
_entity.pdbx_description
1 polymer ?
#
loop_
_entity_poly.entity_id
_entity_poly.type
_entity_poly.pdbx_seq_one_letter_code
_entity_poly.pdbx_strand_id
1 'polypeptide(L)'
;MEERIDTYSWLELLRRVPKKFQPLVRLAMEIESLNERYIEEVEKGIGVLPLELQQQLIDSGQRLVFEYLSLISVVGKDMRNELMNDLRQEYSLLFWEKEEGKGGGLAQKMLYSVVEERQIPRIFRTFITQLVSFVHHRVYDVLVRCIEDMDREFEKQFAQLSLRRAGIFERIEEAEVPSPPPKGGRKK
;
A
#
# COMPACT_ATOMS: atom_id res chain seq x y z
N MET A 1 20.55 -6.21 9.47
CA MET A 1 19.22 -5.65 9.23
C MET A 1 19.43 -4.15 9.33
N GLU A 2 19.47 -3.45 8.20
CA GLU A 2 19.67 -1.99 8.19
C GLU A 2 18.46 -1.33 8.84
N GLU A 3 18.67 -0.35 9.74
CA GLU A 3 17.59 0.45 10.32
C GLU A 3 16.96 1.29 9.21
N ARG A 4 15.71 0.98 8.87
CA ARG A 4 14.90 1.80 7.97
C ARG A 4 14.47 3.06 8.71
N ILE A 5 14.76 4.21 8.12
CA ILE A 5 14.23 5.50 8.58
C ILE A 5 12.92 5.73 7.82
N ASP A 6 11.80 5.58 8.51
CA ASP A 6 10.48 5.87 7.98
C ASP A 6 10.33 7.38 7.71
N THR A 7 9.94 7.75 6.49
CA THR A 7 9.77 9.16 6.07
C THR A 7 8.65 9.88 6.83
N TYR A 8 7.59 9.15 7.14
CA TYR A 8 6.42 9.59 7.91
C TYR A 8 6.07 8.56 8.98
N SER A 9 5.65 9.03 10.15
CA SER A 9 4.97 8.17 11.13
C SER A 9 3.60 7.71 10.61
N TRP A 10 3.05 6.62 11.15
CA TRP A 10 1.69 6.18 10.79
C TRP A 10 0.61 7.22 11.07
N LEU A 11 0.78 8.02 12.14
CA LEU A 11 -0.13 9.12 12.47
C LEU A 11 -0.08 10.22 11.41
N GLU A 12 1.08 10.50 10.84
CA GLU A 12 1.23 11.44 9.73
C GLU A 12 0.62 10.87 8.45
N LEU A 13 0.89 9.60 8.13
CA LEU A 13 0.24 8.92 7.01
C LEU A 13 -1.28 9.00 7.12
N LEU A 14 -1.85 8.70 8.29
CA LEU A 14 -3.30 8.76 8.53
C LEU A 14 -3.91 10.13 8.22
N ARG A 15 -3.16 11.21 8.49
CA ARG A 15 -3.60 12.59 8.23
C ARG A 15 -3.47 13.00 6.77
N ARG A 16 -2.46 12.47 6.06
CA ARG A 16 -2.13 12.89 4.70
C ARG A 16 -2.81 12.07 3.63
N VAL A 17 -3.05 10.78 3.87
CA VAL A 17 -3.70 9.93 2.87
C VAL A 17 -5.17 10.30 2.67
N PRO A 18 -5.73 10.10 1.48
CA PRO A 18 -7.16 10.20 1.23
C PRO A 18 -7.99 9.40 2.25
N LYS A 19 -9.19 9.90 2.59
CA LYS A 19 -10.11 9.22 3.53
C LYS A 19 -10.34 7.74 3.19
N LYS A 20 -10.36 7.40 1.89
CA LYS A 20 -10.52 6.03 1.41
C LYS A 20 -9.39 5.09 1.86
N PHE A 21 -8.17 5.59 2.10
CA PHE A 21 -7.02 4.78 2.51
C PHE A 21 -6.78 4.79 4.02
N GLN A 22 -7.52 5.61 4.79
CA GLN A 22 -7.40 5.61 6.25
C GLN A 22 -7.73 4.25 6.91
N PRO A 23 -8.69 3.43 6.43
CA PRO A 23 -8.91 2.10 6.98
C PRO A 23 -7.66 1.23 6.91
N LEU A 24 -6.93 1.28 5.79
CA LEU A 24 -5.68 0.54 5.58
C LEU A 24 -4.59 1.00 6.57
N VAL A 25 -4.44 2.31 6.77
CA VAL A 25 -3.49 2.87 7.77
C VAL A 25 -3.85 2.42 9.19
N ARG A 26 -5.14 2.48 9.57
CA ARG A 26 -5.57 2.07 10.90
C ARG A 26 -5.33 0.58 11.14
N LEU A 27 -5.53 -0.27 10.13
CA LEU A 27 -5.21 -1.69 10.21
C LEU A 27 -3.72 -1.94 10.36
N ALA A 28 -2.87 -1.20 9.66
CA ALA A 28 -1.42 -1.28 9.84
C ALA A 28 -1.01 -0.97 11.29
N MET A 29 -1.52 0.14 11.85
CA MET A 29 -1.29 0.52 13.25
C MET A 29 -1.83 -0.53 14.23
N GLU A 30 -2.99 -1.11 13.96
CA GLU A 30 -3.58 -2.19 14.76
C GLU A 30 -2.65 -3.41 14.78
N ILE A 31 -2.13 -3.83 13.62
CA ILE A 31 -1.22 -4.97 13.49
C ILE A 31 0.10 -4.71 14.22
N GLU A 32 0.66 -3.51 14.13
CA GLU A 32 1.86 -3.15 14.89
C GLU A 32 1.64 -3.22 16.40
N SER A 33 0.53 -2.67 16.89
CA SER A 33 0.18 -2.74 18.31
C SER A 33 -0.02 -4.19 18.76
N LEU A 34 -0.66 -5.03 17.94
CA LEU A 34 -0.80 -6.46 18.22
C LEU A 34 0.56 -7.19 18.21
N ASN A 35 1.49 -6.77 17.35
CA ASN A 35 2.85 -7.31 17.29
C ASN A 35 3.70 -6.89 18.51
N GLU A 36 3.60 -5.65 18.98
CA GLU A 36 4.27 -5.21 20.22
C GLU A 36 3.78 -6.03 21.41
N ARG A 37 2.45 -6.20 21.54
CA ARG A 37 1.86 -7.07 22.55
C ARG A 37 2.34 -8.52 22.43
N TYR A 38 2.50 -9.02 21.20
CA TYR A 38 3.09 -10.35 20.97
C TYR A 38 4.51 -10.44 21.51
N ILE A 39 5.37 -9.47 21.20
CA ILE A 39 6.76 -9.46 21.65
C ILE A 39 6.82 -9.46 23.18
N GLU A 40 6.03 -8.59 23.83
CA GLU A 40 5.97 -8.53 25.30
C GLU A 40 5.56 -9.86 25.94
N GLU A 41 4.53 -10.53 25.42
CA GLU A 41 4.04 -11.81 25.97
C GLU A 41 5.05 -12.95 25.76
N VAL A 42 5.77 -12.95 24.63
CA VAL A 42 6.85 -13.90 24.37
C VAL A 42 8.06 -13.63 25.28
N GLU A 43 8.43 -12.37 25.48
CA GLU A 43 9.55 -11.97 26.36
C GLU A 43 9.27 -12.31 27.83
N LYS A 44 8.01 -12.26 28.27
CA LYS A 44 7.57 -12.70 29.61
C LYS A 44 7.62 -14.22 29.80
N GLY A 45 8.02 -15.00 28.78
CA GLY A 45 8.24 -16.44 28.89
C GLY A 45 6.96 -17.28 28.77
N ILE A 46 5.83 -16.70 28.40
CA ILE A 46 4.63 -17.45 28.02
C ILE A 46 4.86 -17.92 26.58
N GLY A 47 5.51 -19.07 26.42
CA GLY A 47 5.90 -19.63 25.12
C GLY A 47 4.73 -19.97 24.17
N VAL A 48 3.49 -19.69 24.56
CA VAL A 48 2.28 -19.91 23.78
C VAL A 48 1.37 -18.69 23.91
N LEU A 49 1.10 -18.03 22.78
CA LEU A 49 0.21 -16.89 22.71
C LEU A 49 -1.23 -17.28 23.07
N PRO A 50 -2.01 -16.45 23.79
CA PRO A 50 -3.45 -16.66 23.92
C PRO A 50 -4.12 -16.81 22.56
N LEU A 51 -5.02 -17.79 22.43
CA LEU A 51 -5.69 -18.11 21.16
C LEU A 51 -6.43 -16.90 20.60
N GLU A 52 -6.99 -16.05 21.47
CA GLU A 52 -7.69 -14.83 21.05
C GLU A 52 -6.76 -13.86 20.30
N LEU A 53 -5.53 -13.68 20.78
CA LEU A 53 -4.57 -12.78 20.15
C LEU A 53 -4.06 -13.37 18.82
N GLN A 54 -3.95 -14.71 18.73
CA GLN A 54 -3.62 -15.38 17.47
C GLN A 54 -4.69 -15.15 16.42
N GLN A 55 -5.96 -15.33 16.81
CA GLN A 55 -7.10 -15.13 15.92
C GLN A 55 -7.20 -13.66 15.47
N GLN A 56 -7.00 -12.70 16.38
CA GLN A 56 -6.99 -11.27 16.05
C GLN A 56 -5.93 -10.94 14.99
N LEU A 57 -4.71 -11.47 15.13
CA LEU A 57 -3.65 -11.24 14.14
C LEU A 57 -3.96 -11.85 12.78
N ILE A 58 -4.56 -13.05 12.74
CA ILE A 58 -5.01 -13.67 11.49
C ILE A 58 -6.11 -12.84 10.82
N ASP A 59 -7.13 -12.45 11.59
CA ASP A 59 -8.28 -11.70 11.09
C ASP A 59 -7.86 -10.32 10.58
N SER A 60 -6.98 -9.62 11.33
CA SER A 60 -6.46 -8.31 10.92
C SER A 60 -5.55 -8.42 9.71
N GLY A 61 -4.78 -9.50 9.58
CA GLY A 61 -4.01 -9.79 8.36
C GLY A 61 -4.91 -10.02 7.13
N GLN A 62 -6.02 -10.76 7.27
CA GLN A 62 -6.99 -10.93 6.18
C GLN A 62 -7.66 -9.61 5.79
N ARG A 63 -8.09 -8.81 6.79
CA ARG A 63 -8.67 -7.48 6.56
C ARG A 63 -7.69 -6.55 5.86
N LEU A 64 -6.41 -6.59 6.24
CA LEU A 64 -5.35 -5.80 5.61
C LEU A 64 -5.24 -6.12 4.11
N VAL A 65 -5.28 -7.41 3.73
CA VAL A 65 -5.26 -7.83 2.32
C VAL A 65 -6.44 -7.25 1.54
N PHE A 66 -7.65 -7.30 2.11
CA PHE A 66 -8.84 -6.75 1.45
C PHE A 66 -8.76 -5.24 1.26
N GLU A 67 -8.30 -4.50 2.27
CA GLU A 67 -8.10 -3.05 2.15
C GLU A 67 -6.99 -2.71 1.17
N TYR A 68 -5.94 -3.53 1.09
CA TYR A 68 -4.88 -3.37 0.10
C TYR A 68 -5.39 -3.61 -1.33
N LEU A 69 -6.23 -4.63 -1.55
CA LEU A 69 -6.92 -4.83 -2.83
C LEU A 69 -7.83 -3.64 -3.21
N SER A 70 -8.50 -3.05 -2.21
CA SER A 70 -9.31 -1.84 -2.40
C SER A 70 -8.45 -0.65 -2.86
N LEU A 71 -7.23 -0.52 -2.33
CA LEU A 71 -6.26 0.47 -2.81
C LEU A 71 -5.84 0.18 -4.26
N ILE A 72 -5.49 -1.07 -4.57
CA ILE A 72 -5.11 -1.49 -5.94
C ILE A 72 -6.19 -1.12 -6.97
N SER A 73 -7.47 -1.15 -6.59
CA SER A 73 -8.58 -0.85 -7.49
C SER A 73 -8.64 0.62 -7.96
N VAL A 74 -7.94 1.54 -7.28
CA VAL A 74 -8.00 2.98 -7.56
C VAL A 74 -6.67 3.60 -7.98
N VAL A 75 -5.57 2.84 -7.94
CA VAL A 75 -4.29 3.31 -8.47
C VAL A 75 -4.25 3.18 -9.99
N GLY A 76 -3.34 3.92 -10.63
CA GLY A 76 -3.14 3.87 -12.08
C GLY A 76 -2.77 2.47 -12.59
N LYS A 77 -3.05 2.21 -13.87
CA LYS A 77 -2.87 0.89 -14.51
C LYS A 77 -1.47 0.30 -14.35
N ASP A 78 -0.43 1.14 -14.41
CA ASP A 78 0.96 0.70 -14.30
C ASP A 78 1.30 0.22 -12.89
N MET A 79 0.93 1.01 -11.88
CA MET A 79 1.09 0.65 -10.47
C MET A 79 0.25 -0.58 -10.09
N ARG A 80 -0.97 -0.70 -10.63
CA ARG A 80 -1.86 -1.84 -10.36
C ARG A 80 -1.20 -3.20 -10.60
N ASN A 81 -0.46 -3.37 -11.70
CA ASN A 81 0.17 -4.65 -12.03
C ASN A 81 1.32 -4.99 -11.08
N GLU A 82 2.12 -3.98 -10.71
CA GLU A 82 3.18 -4.09 -9.71
C GLU A 82 2.59 -4.54 -8.36
N LEU A 83 1.57 -3.83 -7.87
CA LEU A 83 0.94 -4.14 -6.58
C LEU A 83 0.23 -5.49 -6.57
N MET A 84 -0.38 -5.90 -7.68
CA MET A 84 -1.01 -7.22 -7.80
C MET A 84 0.03 -8.35 -7.78
N ASN A 85 1.22 -8.14 -8.35
CA ASN A 85 2.30 -9.11 -8.30
C ASN A 85 2.88 -9.22 -6.89
N ASP A 86 3.15 -8.08 -6.25
CA ASP A 86 3.59 -8.04 -4.85
C ASP A 86 2.58 -8.73 -3.94
N LEU A 87 1.30 -8.39 -4.08
CA LEU A 87 0.24 -9.00 -3.29
C LEU A 87 0.16 -10.50 -3.53
N ARG A 88 0.28 -10.98 -4.78
CA ARG A 88 0.27 -12.43 -5.05
C ARG A 88 1.40 -13.16 -4.33
N GLN A 89 2.62 -12.60 -4.36
CA GLN A 89 3.77 -13.21 -3.70
C GLN A 89 3.56 -13.29 -2.18
N GLU A 90 3.15 -12.19 -1.56
CA GLU A 90 2.96 -12.08 -0.11
C GLU A 90 1.70 -12.84 0.36
N TYR A 91 0.63 -12.82 -0.43
CA TYR A 91 -0.60 -13.55 -0.14
C TYR A 91 -0.42 -15.06 -0.26
N SER A 92 0.36 -15.54 -1.22
CA SER A 92 0.70 -16.97 -1.30
C SER A 92 1.48 -17.45 -0.08
N LEU A 93 2.41 -16.63 0.38
CA LEU A 93 3.19 -16.88 1.59
C LEU A 93 2.29 -16.93 2.85
N LEU A 94 1.41 -15.94 3.00
CA LEU A 94 0.59 -15.76 4.20
C LEU A 94 -0.68 -16.63 4.23
N PHE A 95 -1.39 -16.79 3.10
CA PHE A 95 -2.80 -17.23 3.10
C PHE A 95 -3.20 -18.26 2.02
N TRP A 96 -2.44 -18.44 0.92
CA TRP A 96 -2.92 -19.26 -0.21
C TRP A 96 -1.88 -20.20 -0.82
N GLU A 97 -2.23 -21.48 -0.96
CA GLU A 97 -1.52 -22.42 -1.81
C GLU A 97 -2.54 -23.11 -2.74
N LYS A 98 -2.45 -22.88 -4.04
CA LYS A 98 -3.01 -23.80 -5.05
C LYS A 98 -2.12 -23.77 -6.27
N GLU A 99 -1.17 -24.69 -6.35
CA GLU A 99 -1.34 -25.94 -7.08
C GLU A 99 -0.20 -26.90 -6.71
N GLU A 100 -0.50 -28.19 -6.64
CA GLU A 100 0.45 -29.30 -6.44
C GLU A 100 1.10 -29.44 -5.05
N GLY A 101 0.22 -29.49 -4.04
CA GLY A 101 0.32 -30.42 -2.92
C GLY A 101 1.68 -30.60 -2.25
N LYS A 102 2.02 -29.71 -1.31
CA LYS A 102 2.60 -30.10 0.00
C LYS A 102 2.77 -28.98 1.05
N GLY A 103 2.24 -27.77 0.89
CA GLY A 103 2.52 -26.72 1.88
C GLY A 103 1.52 -25.57 1.98
N GLY A 104 0.32 -25.81 2.53
CA GLY A 104 -0.70 -24.76 2.75
C GLY A 104 -0.15 -23.42 3.29
N GLY A 105 -0.80 -22.30 2.97
CA GLY A 105 -0.36 -20.96 3.41
C GLY A 105 -0.14 -20.88 4.93
N LEU A 106 0.72 -19.98 5.41
CA LEU A 106 1.13 -19.96 6.83
C LEU A 106 -0.03 -19.81 7.81
N ALA A 107 -1.01 -18.95 7.53
CA ALA A 107 -2.21 -18.81 8.35
C ALA A 107 -3.07 -20.09 8.34
N GLN A 108 -3.17 -20.77 7.20
CA GLN A 108 -3.90 -22.03 7.10
C GLN A 108 -3.18 -23.17 7.83
N LYS A 109 -1.85 -23.24 7.70
CA LYS A 109 -1.00 -24.15 8.50
C LYS A 109 -1.18 -23.87 9.98
N MET A 110 -1.26 -22.62 10.42
CA MET A 110 -1.56 -22.28 11.81
C MET A 110 -2.92 -22.81 12.24
N LEU A 111 -4.00 -22.54 11.49
CA LEU A 111 -5.36 -23.06 11.80
C LEU A 111 -5.38 -24.58 11.95
N TYR A 112 -4.65 -25.33 11.12
CA TYR A 112 -4.54 -26.79 11.25
C TYR A 112 -3.57 -27.22 12.36
N SER A 113 -2.50 -26.46 12.62
CA SER A 113 -1.50 -26.76 13.64
C SER A 113 -1.96 -26.43 15.06
N VAL A 114 -3.01 -25.62 15.25
CA VAL A 114 -3.68 -25.43 16.55
C VAL A 114 -4.12 -26.79 17.15
N VAL A 115 -4.27 -27.82 16.31
CA VAL A 115 -4.59 -29.20 16.73
C VAL A 115 -3.35 -29.98 17.22
N GLU A 116 -2.11 -29.57 16.90
CA GLU A 116 -0.86 -30.27 17.25
C GLU A 116 0.14 -29.34 18.00
N GLU A 117 0.16 -29.49 19.33
CA GLU A 117 0.65 -28.51 20.33
C GLU A 117 2.16 -28.16 20.37
N ARG A 118 3.00 -28.53 19.38
CA ARG A 118 4.46 -28.27 19.46
C ARG A 118 5.08 -27.46 18.33
N GLN A 119 4.41 -27.30 17.19
CA GLN A 119 4.91 -26.50 16.06
C GLN A 119 4.28 -25.10 15.96
N ILE A 120 3.21 -24.86 16.73
CA ILE A 120 2.42 -23.62 16.73
C ILE A 120 3.29 -22.38 16.96
N PRO A 121 4.18 -22.31 17.97
CA PRO A 121 4.90 -21.06 18.27
C PRO A 121 5.86 -20.61 17.15
N ARG A 122 6.50 -21.56 16.45
CA ARG A 122 7.47 -21.26 15.38
C ARG A 122 6.78 -20.83 14.09
N ILE A 123 5.70 -21.50 13.71
CA ILE A 123 4.92 -21.17 12.52
C ILE A 123 4.25 -19.81 12.73
N PHE A 124 3.67 -19.58 13.92
CA PHE A 124 3.03 -18.32 14.30
C PHE A 124 3.99 -17.13 14.28
N ARG A 125 5.20 -17.28 14.83
CA ARG A 125 6.25 -16.25 14.75
C ARG A 125 6.59 -15.89 13.31
N THR A 126 6.67 -16.89 12.43
CA THR A 126 6.97 -16.68 11.02
C THR A 126 5.86 -15.88 10.33
N PHE A 127 4.59 -16.23 10.60
CA PHE A 127 3.43 -15.50 10.10
C PHE A 127 3.45 -14.03 10.54
N ILE A 128 3.65 -13.74 11.84
CA ILE A 128 3.71 -12.34 12.32
C ILE A 128 4.83 -11.57 11.64
N THR A 129 6.03 -12.17 11.58
CA THR A 129 7.20 -11.52 10.95
C THR A 129 6.89 -11.12 9.50
N GLN A 130 6.25 -12.00 8.76
CA GLN A 130 5.86 -11.73 7.38
C GLN A 130 4.71 -10.72 7.27
N LEU A 131 3.74 -10.77 8.17
CA LEU A 131 2.64 -9.82 8.20
C LEU A 131 3.14 -8.39 8.49
N VAL A 132 4.02 -8.24 9.48
CA VAL A 132 4.68 -6.98 9.82
C VAL A 132 5.55 -6.52 8.65
N SER A 133 6.34 -7.41 8.05
CA SER A 133 7.11 -7.12 6.83
C SER A 133 6.22 -6.60 5.70
N PHE A 134 5.06 -7.21 5.46
CA PHE A 134 4.10 -6.77 4.45
C PHE A 134 3.56 -5.36 4.77
N VAL A 135 3.27 -5.08 6.05
CA VAL A 135 2.86 -3.74 6.50
C VAL A 135 3.93 -2.69 6.21
N HIS A 136 5.19 -2.92 6.59
CA HIS A 136 6.25 -1.92 6.43
C HIS A 136 6.79 -1.80 5.00
N HIS A 137 6.90 -2.91 4.26
CA HIS A 137 7.58 -2.91 2.95
C HIS A 137 6.63 -2.85 1.76
N ARG A 138 5.32 -3.06 1.97
CA ARG A 138 4.34 -2.97 0.89
C ARG A 138 3.29 -1.91 1.19
N VAL A 139 2.58 -2.05 2.31
CA VAL A 139 1.50 -1.11 2.65
C VAL A 139 2.04 0.30 2.84
N TYR A 140 3.06 0.47 3.67
CA TYR A 140 3.67 1.77 3.93
C TYR A 140 4.23 2.40 2.64
N ASP A 141 5.07 1.68 1.89
CA ASP A 141 5.74 2.22 0.69
C ASP A 141 4.73 2.69 -0.36
N VAL A 142 3.64 1.94 -0.53
CA VAL A 142 2.55 2.31 -1.43
C VAL A 142 1.82 3.56 -0.97
N LEU A 143 1.56 3.69 0.34
CA LEU A 143 0.91 4.88 0.89
C LEU A 143 1.79 6.12 0.74
N VAL A 144 3.10 5.99 0.96
CA VAL A 144 4.07 7.07 0.73
C VAL A 144 4.06 7.48 -0.74
N ARG A 145 4.19 6.52 -1.67
CA ARG A 145 4.11 6.79 -3.11
C ARG A 145 2.82 7.50 -3.50
N CYS A 146 1.68 7.11 -2.92
CA CYS A 146 0.41 7.77 -3.18
C CYS A 146 0.39 9.23 -2.72
N ILE A 147 1.00 9.54 -1.57
CA ILE A 147 1.15 10.92 -1.09
C ILE A 147 2.05 11.72 -2.03
N GLU A 148 3.19 11.16 -2.44
CA GLU A 148 4.14 11.82 -3.34
C GLU A 148 3.52 12.10 -4.72
N ASP A 149 2.75 11.15 -5.27
CA ASP A 149 2.04 11.33 -6.52
C ASP A 149 0.95 12.42 -6.41
N MET A 150 0.24 12.46 -5.28
CA MET A 150 -0.74 13.51 -4.99
C MET A 150 -0.08 14.89 -4.85
N ASP A 151 1.02 15.00 -4.11
CA ASP A 151 1.76 16.25 -3.93
C ASP A 151 2.28 16.77 -5.28
N ARG A 152 2.85 15.88 -6.10
CA ARG A 152 3.36 16.22 -7.44
C ARG A 152 2.24 16.69 -8.37
N GLU A 153 1.08 16.05 -8.32
CA GLU A 153 -0.08 16.47 -9.13
C GLU A 153 -0.65 17.81 -8.65
N PHE A 154 -0.69 18.03 -7.33
CA PHE A 154 -1.08 19.31 -6.76
C PHE A 154 -0.12 20.43 -7.17
N GLU A 155 1.20 20.20 -7.12
CA GLU A 155 2.21 21.17 -7.56
C GLU A 155 2.06 21.53 -9.04
N LYS A 156 1.80 20.56 -9.92
CA LYS A 156 1.53 20.82 -11.35
C LYS A 156 0.28 21.68 -11.54
N GLN A 157 -0.82 21.33 -10.86
CA GLN A 157 -2.07 22.08 -10.95
C GLN A 157 -1.89 23.50 -10.39
N PHE A 158 -1.15 23.65 -9.29
CA PHE A 158 -0.83 24.93 -8.69
C PHE A 158 0.04 25.79 -9.61
N ALA A 159 1.06 25.21 -10.26
CA ALA A 159 1.88 25.90 -11.24
C ALA A 159 1.06 26.36 -12.45
N GLN A 160 0.16 25.52 -12.98
CA GLN A 160 -0.74 25.90 -14.08
C GLN A 160 -1.71 27.04 -13.69
N LEU A 161 -2.29 26.98 -12.48
CA LEU A 161 -3.13 28.05 -11.96
C LEU A 161 -2.34 29.36 -11.78
N SER A 162 -1.11 29.27 -11.30
CA SER A 162 -0.22 30.42 -11.12
C SER A 162 0.16 31.05 -12.46
N LEU A 163 0.45 30.25 -13.49
CA LEU A 163 0.74 30.74 -14.85
C LEU A 163 -0.48 31.39 -15.52
N ARG A 164 -1.69 30.86 -15.30
CA ARG A 164 -2.95 31.48 -15.77
C ARG A 164 -3.20 32.82 -15.05
N ARG A 165 -3.03 32.85 -13.72
CA ARG A 165 -3.26 34.06 -12.91
C ARG A 165 -2.19 35.14 -13.13
N ALA A 166 -0.98 34.74 -13.54
CA ALA A 166 0.09 35.66 -13.96
C ALA A 166 -0.10 36.19 -15.40
N GLY A 167 -1.17 35.82 -16.11
CA GLY A 167 -1.45 36.31 -17.47
C GLY A 167 -0.50 35.76 -18.56
N ILE A 168 0.25 34.69 -18.28
CA ILE A 168 1.24 34.13 -19.21
C ILE A 168 0.55 33.30 -20.31
N PHE A 169 -0.62 32.70 -20.02
CA PHE A 169 -1.36 31.89 -20.99
C PHE A 169 -2.29 32.69 -21.93
N GLU A 170 -2.72 33.90 -21.57
CA GLU A 170 -3.53 34.75 -22.48
C GLU A 170 -2.72 35.31 -23.65
N ARG A 171 -1.39 35.18 -23.65
CA ARG A 171 -0.51 35.72 -24.70
C ARG A 171 -0.09 34.73 -25.79
N ILE A 172 -0.53 33.47 -25.73
CA ILE A 172 -0.14 32.47 -26.75
C ILE A 172 -1.14 32.41 -27.92
N GLU A 173 -2.36 32.95 -27.77
CA GLU A 173 -3.34 33.00 -28.86
C GLU A 173 -3.25 34.25 -29.77
N GLU A 174 -2.44 35.25 -29.41
CA GLU A 174 -2.26 36.48 -30.20
C GLU A 174 -0.92 36.57 -30.95
N ALA A 175 -0.14 35.49 -31.02
CA ALA A 175 1.00 35.40 -31.94
C ALA A 175 0.51 35.10 -33.36
N GLU A 176 0.02 36.15 -34.01
CA GLU A 176 -0.06 36.38 -35.46
C GLU A 176 0.27 35.16 -36.34
N VAL A 177 -0.77 34.45 -36.78
CA VAL A 177 -0.69 33.72 -38.04
C VAL A 177 -0.64 34.79 -39.15
N PRO A 178 0.47 34.95 -39.90
CA PRO A 178 0.50 35.89 -40.99
C PRO A 178 -0.54 35.47 -42.04
N SER A 179 -1.48 36.37 -42.34
CA SER A 179 -2.46 36.17 -43.39
C SER A 179 -1.76 35.75 -44.69
N PRO A 180 -2.19 34.67 -45.36
CA PRO A 180 -1.59 34.29 -46.63
C PRO A 180 -1.81 35.38 -47.67
N PRO A 181 -0.85 35.64 -48.56
CA PRO A 181 -0.94 36.75 -49.51
C PRO A 181 -2.12 36.57 -50.45
N PRO A 182 -2.72 37.67 -50.94
CA PRO A 182 -3.88 37.61 -51.83
C PRO A 182 -3.48 36.88 -53.12
N LYS A 183 -4.23 35.82 -53.47
CA LYS A 183 -4.11 35.16 -54.76
C LYS A 183 -4.43 36.17 -55.86
N GLY A 184 -3.38 36.65 -56.52
CA GLY A 184 -3.47 37.50 -57.68
C GLY A 184 -4.43 36.89 -58.71
N GLY A 185 -5.41 37.69 -59.12
CA GLY A 185 -6.35 37.33 -60.17
C GLY A 185 -5.60 36.98 -61.45
N ARG A 186 -5.83 35.78 -61.96
CA ARG A 186 -5.44 35.43 -63.32
C ARG A 186 -6.57 35.90 -64.24
N LYS A 187 -6.35 37.03 -64.91
CA LYS A 187 -7.11 37.44 -66.10
C LYS A 187 -6.55 36.70 -67.32
N LYS A 188 -7.49 36.29 -68.18
CA LYS A 188 -7.38 35.69 -69.53
C LYS A 188 -7.09 34.20 -69.58
#